data_AF-A0AA43UBD9-F1
#
_entry.id   AF-A0AA43UBD9-F1
#
_cell.length_a   1.000
_cell.length_b   1.000
_cell.length_c   1.000
_cell.angle_alpha   90.00
_cell.angle_beta   90.00
_cell.angle_gamma   90.00
#
_symmetry.space_group_name_H-M   'P 1'
#
loop_
_entity.id
_entity.type
_entity.pdbx_description
1 polymer ?
#
loop_
_entity_poly.entity_id
_entity_poly.type
_entity_poly.pdbx_seq_one_letter_code
_entity_poly.pdbx_strand_id
1 'polypeptide(L)'
;PAGSPASLNAAVRGGADAVYLGLDNFNARRSADNFTTETLKDACDYCHSRGVKVYVTVNTIIITKELPELLRMVEKAHVAGADAFIVQDVGIAAAISDVFGPEKVHISTQMNIHNVAGVHAAKALGAGRITLARELSLGEIEQICDAAHELDMEIECFAHGAICVCYSGQCLMSSCIGARSANRGMCAQACRLPYSLLRGDEKANVKRAGSAPSVAKRHVHN
;
A
#
# COMPACT_ATOMS: atom_id res chain seq x y z
N PRO A 1 -5.66 7.01 -4.70
CA PRO A 1 -4.80 6.15 -5.56
C PRO A 1 -5.18 6.27 -7.05
N ALA A 2 -4.22 6.65 -7.88
CA ALA A 2 -4.34 6.79 -9.33
C ALA A 2 -3.68 5.58 -10.01
N GLY A 3 -4.45 4.52 -10.25
CA GLY A 3 -3.96 3.28 -10.88
C GLY A 3 -3.88 3.33 -12.41
N SER A 4 -4.27 4.45 -13.01
CA SER A 4 -4.26 4.67 -14.46
C SER A 4 -4.28 6.18 -14.78
N PRO A 5 -3.91 6.62 -16.00
CA PRO A 5 -4.01 8.01 -16.41
C PRO A 5 -5.43 8.59 -16.26
N ALA A 6 -6.47 7.81 -16.54
CA ALA A 6 -7.86 8.23 -16.35
C ALA A 6 -8.16 8.50 -14.87
N SER A 7 -7.71 7.62 -13.97
CA SER A 7 -7.88 7.78 -12.53
C SER A 7 -7.10 8.98 -11.98
N LEU A 8 -5.90 9.24 -12.52
CA LEU A 8 -5.07 10.39 -12.17
C LEU A 8 -5.79 11.70 -12.53
N ASN A 9 -6.27 11.81 -13.77
CA ASN A 9 -7.03 12.98 -14.23
C ASN A 9 -8.29 13.19 -13.37
N ALA A 10 -9.01 12.13 -13.04
CA ALA A 10 -10.20 12.22 -12.18
C ALA A 10 -9.86 12.70 -10.77
N ALA A 11 -8.79 12.20 -10.16
CA ALA A 11 -8.37 12.60 -8.81
C ALA A 11 -7.94 14.07 -8.76
N VAL A 12 -7.11 14.50 -9.71
CA VAL A 12 -6.64 15.89 -9.80
C VAL A 12 -7.79 16.86 -10.04
N ARG A 13 -8.70 16.54 -10.98
CA ARG A 13 -9.91 17.36 -11.23
C ARG A 13 -10.90 17.33 -10.08
N GLY A 14 -10.85 16.29 -9.24
CA GLY A 14 -11.62 16.16 -8.02
C GLY A 14 -11.08 16.98 -6.84
N GLY A 15 -9.97 17.70 -7.02
CA GLY A 15 -9.39 18.56 -5.98
C GLY A 15 -8.47 17.83 -5.01
N ALA A 16 -7.85 16.72 -5.42
CA ALA A 16 -6.87 16.04 -4.58
C ALA A 16 -5.59 16.88 -4.43
N ASP A 17 -5.07 17.02 -3.21
CA ASP A 17 -3.78 17.67 -2.93
C ASP A 17 -2.58 16.76 -3.29
N ALA A 18 -2.80 15.45 -3.33
CA ALA A 18 -1.80 14.46 -3.72
C ALA A 18 -2.43 13.23 -4.39
N VAL A 19 -1.67 12.57 -5.27
CA VAL A 19 -2.04 11.30 -5.92
C VAL A 19 -0.99 10.24 -5.69
N TYR A 20 -1.43 8.99 -5.50
CA TYR A 20 -0.53 7.85 -5.27
C TYR A 20 -0.61 6.94 -6.48
N LEU A 21 0.52 6.62 -7.09
CA LEU A 21 0.57 5.78 -8.28
C LEU A 21 1.67 4.73 -8.16
N GLY A 22 1.52 3.64 -8.90
CA GLY A 22 2.53 2.59 -9.04
C GLY A 22 3.17 2.66 -10.41
N LEU A 23 4.43 2.19 -10.48
CA LEU A 23 5.09 1.87 -11.75
C LEU A 23 4.80 0.42 -12.16
N ASP A 24 5.41 -0.07 -13.23
CA ASP A 24 5.18 -1.44 -13.74
C ASP A 24 5.47 -2.54 -12.71
N ASN A 25 6.41 -2.31 -11.79
CA ASN A 25 6.84 -3.27 -10.77
C ASN A 25 6.91 -2.64 -9.37
N PHE A 26 7.26 -3.47 -8.37
CA PHE A 26 7.52 -3.11 -6.97
C PHE A 26 6.39 -2.41 -6.20
N ASN A 27 5.14 -2.55 -6.66
CA ASN A 27 3.98 -1.98 -5.99
C ASN A 27 2.89 -3.03 -5.71
N ALA A 28 2.08 -2.75 -4.69
CA ALA A 28 1.02 -3.63 -4.21
C ALA A 28 -0.11 -3.90 -5.22
N ARG A 29 -0.22 -3.06 -6.26
CA ARG A 29 -1.28 -3.11 -7.29
C ARG A 29 -0.69 -3.38 -8.66
N ARG A 30 0.17 -4.38 -8.75
CA ARG A 30 0.89 -4.75 -9.98
C ARG A 30 -0.03 -5.02 -11.19
N SER A 31 -1.29 -5.40 -10.96
CA SER A 31 -2.27 -5.66 -12.02
C SER A 31 -3.05 -4.43 -12.48
N ALA A 32 -2.79 -3.23 -11.93
CA ALA A 32 -3.35 -1.99 -12.46
C ALA A 32 -2.60 -1.57 -13.74
N ASP A 33 -3.22 -0.69 -14.54
CA ASP A 33 -2.59 -0.17 -15.77
C ASP A 33 -1.23 0.47 -15.46
N ASN A 34 -1.13 1.13 -14.29
CA ASN A 34 0.08 1.76 -13.76
C ASN A 34 0.72 2.75 -14.74
N PHE A 35 1.90 3.24 -14.38
CA PHE A 35 2.69 4.15 -15.19
C PHE A 35 4.05 3.53 -15.48
N THR A 36 4.68 3.98 -16.55
CA THR A 36 6.07 3.66 -16.85
C THR A 36 6.97 4.82 -16.41
N THR A 37 8.29 4.64 -16.40
CA THR A 37 9.21 5.74 -16.09
C THR A 37 9.11 6.90 -17.08
N GLU A 38 8.72 6.61 -18.33
CA GLU A 38 8.56 7.59 -19.40
C GLU A 38 7.28 8.40 -19.21
N THR A 39 6.16 7.72 -18.92
CA THR A 39 4.85 8.37 -18.74
C THR A 39 4.70 9.02 -17.36
N LEU A 40 5.55 8.67 -16.39
CA LEU A 40 5.59 9.30 -15.08
C LEU A 40 5.91 10.78 -15.15
N LYS A 41 6.84 11.19 -16.03
CA LYS A 41 7.21 12.61 -16.14
C LYS A 41 6.01 13.47 -16.53
N ASP A 42 5.26 13.05 -17.54
CA ASP A 42 4.06 13.76 -17.99
C ASP A 42 3.00 13.81 -16.89
N ALA A 43 2.88 12.74 -16.10
CA ALA A 43 1.98 12.70 -14.95
C ALA A 43 2.40 13.69 -13.85
N CYS A 44 3.69 13.77 -13.52
CA CYS A 44 4.23 14.74 -12.57
C CYS A 44 4.00 16.17 -13.07
N ASP A 45 4.38 16.50 -14.31
CA ASP A 45 4.17 17.84 -14.89
C ASP A 45 2.68 18.24 -14.87
N TYR A 46 1.78 17.30 -15.18
CA TYR A 46 0.34 17.52 -15.12
C TYR A 46 -0.16 17.81 -13.69
N CYS A 47 0.32 17.07 -12.70
CA CYS A 47 -0.08 17.25 -11.30
C CYS A 47 0.50 18.54 -10.72
N HIS A 48 1.80 18.78 -10.91
CA HIS A 48 2.52 19.94 -10.38
C HIS A 48 2.01 21.26 -10.96
N SER A 49 1.63 21.30 -12.24
CA SER A 49 0.98 22.49 -12.84
C SER A 49 -0.36 22.85 -12.20
N ARG A 50 -0.91 21.99 -11.33
CA ARG A 50 -2.15 22.17 -10.56
C ARG A 50 -1.91 22.15 -9.04
N GLY A 51 -0.65 22.18 -8.60
CA GLY A 51 -0.30 22.14 -7.18
C GLY A 51 -0.52 20.78 -6.51
N VAL A 52 -0.68 19.70 -7.28
CA VAL A 52 -0.92 18.34 -6.76
C VAL A 52 0.40 17.58 -6.67
N LYS A 53 0.68 16.98 -5.50
CA LYS A 53 1.87 16.14 -5.29
C LYS A 53 1.69 14.72 -5.84
N VAL A 54 2.79 14.09 -6.22
CA VAL A 54 2.83 12.72 -6.77
C VAL A 54 3.67 11.82 -5.87
N TYR A 55 3.05 10.81 -5.27
CA TYR A 55 3.74 9.80 -4.46
C TYR A 55 3.81 8.47 -5.20
N VAL A 56 5.02 7.94 -5.35
CA VAL A 56 5.25 6.68 -6.06
C VAL A 56 5.29 5.54 -5.06
N THR A 57 4.47 4.52 -5.28
CA THR A 57 4.45 3.34 -4.42
C THR A 57 5.58 2.39 -4.77
N VAL A 58 6.39 2.07 -3.78
CA VAL A 58 7.47 1.06 -3.80
C VAL A 58 7.29 0.12 -2.60
N ASN A 59 6.06 -0.35 -2.43
CA ASN A 59 5.55 -0.91 -1.18
C ASN A 59 5.42 -2.44 -1.19
N THR A 60 6.28 -3.14 -1.93
CA THR A 60 6.34 -4.61 -1.88
C THR A 60 7.62 -5.10 -1.22
N ILE A 61 7.56 -6.28 -0.60
CA ILE A 61 8.76 -7.00 -0.13
C ILE A 61 9.60 -7.41 -1.34
N ILE A 62 10.88 -7.09 -1.31
CA ILE A 62 11.85 -7.48 -2.33
C ILE A 62 12.74 -8.64 -1.89
N ILE A 63 13.39 -9.27 -2.85
CA ILE A 63 14.53 -10.16 -2.59
C ILE A 63 15.82 -9.47 -3.03
N THR A 64 16.95 -9.80 -2.41
CA THR A 64 18.23 -9.07 -2.55
C THR A 64 18.64 -8.80 -4.00
N LYS A 65 18.40 -9.74 -4.93
CA LYS A 65 18.75 -9.59 -6.35
C LYS A 65 17.97 -8.49 -7.08
N GLU A 66 16.81 -8.08 -6.54
CA GLU A 66 15.94 -7.05 -7.12
C GLU A 66 16.34 -5.64 -6.67
N LEU A 67 17.15 -5.52 -5.61
CA LEU A 67 17.53 -4.23 -5.03
C LEU A 67 18.15 -3.26 -6.04
N PRO A 68 19.13 -3.66 -6.90
CA PRO A 68 19.72 -2.72 -7.85
C PRO A 68 18.72 -2.21 -8.90
N GLU A 69 17.75 -3.03 -9.29
CA GLU A 69 16.70 -2.61 -10.23
C GLU A 69 15.75 -1.61 -9.59
N LEU A 70 15.30 -1.90 -8.36
CA LEU A 70 14.42 -1.02 -7.62
C LEU A 70 15.06 0.35 -7.36
N LEU A 71 16.33 0.40 -6.93
CA LEU A 71 17.00 1.68 -6.67
C LEU A 71 17.14 2.53 -7.95
N ARG A 72 17.43 1.91 -9.10
CA ARG A 72 17.41 2.62 -10.40
C ARG A 72 16.01 3.12 -10.77
N MET A 73 14.98 2.35 -10.46
CA MET A 73 13.58 2.78 -10.69
C MET A 73 13.24 4.00 -9.82
N VAL A 74 13.63 3.98 -8.54
CA VAL A 74 13.44 5.09 -7.60
C VAL A 74 14.17 6.34 -8.07
N GLU A 75 15.44 6.22 -8.48
CA GLU A 75 16.22 7.33 -9.02
C GLU A 75 15.55 7.95 -10.25
N LYS A 76 15.14 7.13 -11.22
CA LYS A 76 14.40 7.59 -12.40
C LYS A 76 13.09 8.29 -12.03
N ALA A 77 12.36 7.74 -11.07
CA ALA A 77 11.10 8.32 -10.62
C ALA A 77 11.32 9.67 -9.91
N HIS A 78 12.38 9.79 -9.12
CA HIS A 78 12.79 11.05 -8.50
C HIS A 78 13.12 12.10 -9.57
N VAL A 79 13.95 11.76 -10.56
CA VAL A 79 14.29 12.65 -11.69
C VAL A 79 13.06 13.04 -12.51
N ALA A 80 12.07 12.15 -12.64
CA ALA A 80 10.80 12.44 -13.31
C ALA A 80 9.86 13.37 -12.50
N GLY A 81 10.19 13.68 -11.25
CA GLY A 81 9.44 14.62 -10.41
C GLY A 81 8.62 13.97 -9.30
N ALA A 82 8.86 12.71 -8.92
CA ALA A 82 8.18 12.11 -7.77
C ALA A 82 8.48 12.89 -6.47
N ASP A 83 7.42 13.27 -5.75
CA ASP A 83 7.54 14.06 -4.52
C ASP A 83 7.99 13.22 -3.33
N ALA A 84 7.56 11.96 -3.24
CA ALA A 84 7.94 11.01 -2.20
C ALA A 84 7.67 9.56 -2.63
N PHE A 85 8.21 8.61 -1.87
CA PHE A 85 8.07 7.17 -2.08
C PHE A 85 7.33 6.51 -0.92
N ILE A 86 6.29 5.73 -1.25
CA ILE A 86 5.54 4.95 -0.26
C ILE A 86 6.16 3.56 -0.15
N VAL A 87 6.84 3.25 0.95
CA VAL A 87 7.73 2.09 1.09
C VAL A 87 7.27 1.09 2.15
N GLN A 88 7.52 -0.20 1.91
CA GLN A 88 7.30 -1.27 2.90
C GLN A 88 8.61 -1.81 3.49
N ASP A 89 9.64 -1.92 2.67
CA ASP A 89 10.88 -2.60 3.04
C ASP A 89 11.82 -1.67 3.83
N VAL A 90 12.37 -2.17 4.94
CA VAL A 90 13.23 -1.38 5.84
C VAL A 90 14.54 -0.96 5.19
N GLY A 91 15.11 -1.79 4.32
CA GLY A 91 16.35 -1.49 3.61
C GLY A 91 16.11 -0.44 2.52
N ILE A 92 14.95 -0.49 1.86
CA ILE A 92 14.55 0.54 0.90
C ILE A 92 14.25 1.86 1.58
N ALA A 93 13.55 1.87 2.72
CA ALA A 93 13.29 3.09 3.48
C ALA A 93 14.59 3.81 3.86
N ALA A 94 15.54 3.08 4.46
CA ALA A 94 16.84 3.62 4.83
C ALA A 94 17.62 4.11 3.60
N ALA A 95 17.70 3.31 2.53
CA ALA A 95 18.43 3.69 1.31
C ALA A 95 17.87 4.95 0.64
N ILE A 96 16.54 5.12 0.61
CA ILE A 96 15.92 6.33 0.05
C ILE A 96 16.19 7.52 0.96
N SER A 97 16.05 7.37 2.28
CA SER A 97 16.35 8.44 3.23
C SER A 97 17.81 8.91 3.12
N ASP A 98 18.76 7.99 3.03
CA ASP A 98 20.20 8.31 2.96
C ASP A 98 20.55 9.11 1.71
N VAL A 99 19.86 8.85 0.59
CA VAL A 99 20.16 9.49 -0.70
C VAL A 99 19.35 10.77 -0.92
N PHE A 100 18.06 10.76 -0.56
CA PHE A 100 17.13 11.82 -0.93
C PHE A 100 16.52 12.59 0.24
N GLY A 101 16.78 12.18 1.49
CA GLY A 101 16.24 12.83 2.68
C GLY A 101 14.94 12.19 3.20
N PRO A 102 14.61 12.44 4.48
CA PRO A 102 13.50 11.78 5.15
C PRO A 102 12.12 12.19 4.61
N GLU A 103 11.99 13.40 4.08
CA GLU A 103 10.76 13.90 3.45
C GLU A 103 10.35 13.09 2.20
N LYS A 104 11.29 12.31 1.63
CA LYS A 104 11.02 11.43 0.50
C LYS A 104 10.53 10.04 0.91
N VAL A 105 10.50 9.74 2.21
CA VAL A 105 10.15 8.43 2.74
C VAL A 105 8.80 8.48 3.45
N HIS A 106 7.79 7.91 2.80
CA HIS A 106 6.48 7.67 3.38
C HIS A 106 6.33 6.19 3.71
N ILE A 107 6.13 5.84 4.98
CA ILE A 107 5.93 4.44 5.37
C ILE A 107 4.55 3.97 4.92
N SER A 108 4.52 2.88 4.17
CA SER A 108 3.29 2.25 3.74
C SER A 108 2.59 1.56 4.90
N THR A 109 1.26 1.53 4.88
CA THR A 109 0.43 0.63 5.69
C THR A 109 0.89 -0.84 5.61
N GLN A 110 1.62 -1.23 4.56
CA GLN A 110 2.22 -2.56 4.47
C GLN A 110 3.37 -2.84 5.46
N MET A 111 3.95 -1.81 6.10
CA MET A 111 4.92 -1.99 7.19
C MET A 111 4.23 -2.26 8.54
N ASN A 112 2.90 -2.12 8.62
CA ASN A 112 2.10 -2.38 9.82
C ASN A 112 2.51 -1.53 11.05
N ILE A 113 2.64 -0.22 10.87
CA ILE A 113 2.82 0.69 12.00
C ILE A 113 1.47 0.92 12.68
N HIS A 114 1.35 0.43 13.92
CA HIS A 114 0.10 0.40 14.69
C HIS A 114 0.29 0.76 16.17
N ASN A 115 1.44 1.34 16.54
CA ASN A 115 1.73 1.78 17.91
C ASN A 115 2.87 2.80 17.90
N VAL A 116 3.07 3.48 19.04
CA VAL A 116 4.11 4.51 19.25
C VAL A 116 5.53 3.97 18.99
N ALA A 117 5.84 2.75 19.42
CA ALA A 117 7.16 2.15 19.17
C ALA A 117 7.44 2.01 17.66
N GLY A 118 6.41 1.70 16.87
CA GLY A 118 6.49 1.68 15.42
C GLY A 118 6.75 3.06 14.80
N VAL A 119 6.23 4.14 15.40
CA VAL A 119 6.53 5.52 14.98
C VAL A 119 8.02 5.83 15.17
N HIS A 120 8.57 5.51 16.35
CA HIS A 120 10.01 5.69 16.61
C HIS A 120 10.88 4.85 15.67
N ALA A 121 10.47 3.60 15.40
CA ALA A 121 11.17 2.75 14.44
C ALA A 121 11.14 3.34 13.03
N ALA A 122 9.99 3.87 12.59
CA ALA A 122 9.87 4.56 11.31
C ALA A 122 10.75 5.83 11.25
N LYS A 123 10.81 6.63 12.33
CA LYS A 123 11.72 7.78 12.40
C LYS A 123 13.18 7.37 12.26
N ALA A 124 13.58 6.28 12.93
CA ALA A 124 14.95 5.75 12.85
C ALA A 124 15.32 5.23 11.44
N LEU A 125 14.32 4.83 10.64
CA LEU A 125 14.49 4.51 9.22
C LEU A 125 14.51 5.74 8.30
N GLY A 126 14.41 6.95 8.88
CA GLY A 126 14.39 8.20 8.13
C GLY A 126 13.05 8.49 7.47
N ALA A 127 11.92 8.10 8.08
CA ALA A 127 10.61 8.46 7.54
C ALA A 127 10.20 9.91 7.87
N GLY A 128 9.59 10.59 6.90
CA GLY A 128 8.92 11.88 7.07
C GLY A 128 7.40 11.75 7.25
N ARG A 129 6.80 10.65 6.78
CA ARG A 129 5.36 10.37 6.92
C ARG A 129 5.10 8.89 7.19
N ILE A 130 4.03 8.58 7.92
CA ILE A 130 3.52 7.20 8.09
C ILE A 130 2.06 7.13 7.66
N THR A 131 1.75 6.22 6.73
CA THR A 131 0.37 5.77 6.50
C THR A 131 0.07 4.60 7.44
N LEU A 132 -0.83 4.79 8.41
CA LEU A 132 -1.04 3.84 9.50
C LEU A 132 -1.69 2.53 9.06
N ALA A 133 -1.56 1.53 9.94
CA ALA A 133 -2.38 0.32 9.92
C ALA A 133 -3.88 0.68 10.03
N ARG A 134 -4.74 -0.16 9.45
CA ARG A 134 -6.20 0.10 9.32
C ARG A 134 -7.03 -0.56 10.42
N GLU A 135 -6.37 -1.27 11.32
CA GLU A 135 -6.93 -2.01 12.44
C GLU A 135 -6.93 -1.20 13.76
N LEU A 136 -6.60 0.10 13.69
CA LEU A 136 -6.52 1.01 14.83
C LEU A 136 -7.87 1.67 15.16
N SER A 137 -8.09 1.90 16.45
CA SER A 137 -9.13 2.79 16.97
C SER A 137 -8.71 4.26 16.92
N LEU A 138 -9.68 5.19 17.03
CA LEU A 138 -9.39 6.63 17.05
C LEU A 138 -8.50 7.04 18.22
N GLY A 139 -8.66 6.43 19.40
CA GLY A 139 -7.82 6.73 20.56
C GLY A 139 -6.38 6.25 20.39
N GLU A 140 -6.16 5.11 19.74
CA GLU A 140 -4.80 4.66 19.40
C GLU A 140 -4.17 5.56 18.34
N ILE A 141 -4.96 6.05 17.36
CA ILE A 141 -4.49 7.01 16.36
C ILE A 141 -4.09 8.34 17.03
N GLU A 142 -4.87 8.84 17.99
CA GLU A 142 -4.54 10.07 18.74
C GLU A 142 -3.17 9.97 19.42
N GLN A 143 -2.92 8.89 20.16
CA GLN A 143 -1.63 8.64 20.82
C GLN A 143 -0.46 8.56 19.83
N ILE A 144 -0.69 7.94 18.67
CA ILE A 144 0.30 7.82 17.60
C ILE A 144 0.59 9.19 16.97
N CYS A 145 -0.43 10.02 16.76
CA CYS A 145 -0.28 11.38 16.23
C CYS A 145 0.55 12.26 17.18
N ASP A 146 0.30 12.19 18.48
CA ASP A 146 1.08 12.95 19.48
C ASP A 146 2.57 12.60 19.41
N ALA A 147 2.89 11.30 19.41
CA ALA A 147 4.27 10.83 19.28
C ALA A 147 4.92 11.22 17.94
N ALA A 148 4.15 11.21 16.85
CA ALA A 148 4.65 11.61 15.53
C ALA A 148 4.93 13.11 15.47
N HIS A 149 4.10 13.95 16.08
CA HIS A 149 4.32 15.40 16.16
C HIS A 149 5.59 15.75 16.93
N GLU A 150 5.89 15.05 18.03
CA GLU A 150 7.15 15.23 18.78
C GLU A 150 8.40 14.93 17.94
N LEU A 151 8.25 14.10 16.92
CA LEU A 151 9.33 13.66 16.03
C LEU A 151 9.34 14.39 14.69
N ASP A 152 8.51 15.42 14.49
CA ASP A 152 8.35 16.12 13.21
C ASP A 152 8.05 15.12 12.07
N MET A 153 7.04 14.28 12.29
CA MET A 153 6.54 13.29 11.33
C MET A 153 5.06 13.47 11.05
N GLU A 154 4.69 13.33 9.79
CA GLU A 154 3.30 13.37 9.37
C GLU A 154 2.61 12.01 9.53
N ILE A 155 1.35 12.02 9.94
CA ILE A 155 0.50 10.82 9.98
C ILE A 155 -0.58 10.91 8.90
N GLU A 156 -0.84 9.77 8.27
CA GLU A 156 -1.89 9.60 7.28
C GLU A 156 -2.75 8.37 7.57
N CYS A 157 -4.06 8.51 7.40
CA CYS A 157 -5.04 7.44 7.63
C CYS A 157 -5.94 7.22 6.41
N PHE A 158 -6.38 5.98 6.22
CA PHE A 158 -7.37 5.65 5.20
C PHE A 158 -8.78 6.01 5.67
N ALA A 159 -9.44 6.94 4.99
CA ALA A 159 -10.86 7.22 5.20
C ALA A 159 -11.78 6.25 4.44
N HIS A 160 -11.37 5.77 3.26
CA HIS A 160 -12.16 4.85 2.45
C HIS A 160 -11.28 3.89 1.63
N GLY A 161 -11.85 2.77 1.20
CA GLY A 161 -11.22 1.86 0.25
C GLY A 161 -11.38 0.39 0.63
N ALA A 162 -10.55 -0.46 0.02
CA ALA A 162 -10.55 -1.89 0.29
C ALA A 162 -9.87 -2.18 1.63
N ILE A 163 -10.63 -2.68 2.60
CA ILE A 163 -10.10 -3.17 3.88
C ILE A 163 -9.64 -4.63 3.72
N CYS A 164 -8.51 -4.96 4.35
CA CYS A 164 -7.98 -6.32 4.41
C CYS A 164 -8.59 -7.05 5.61
N VAL A 165 -8.79 -8.37 5.49
CA VAL A 165 -9.21 -9.22 6.63
C VAL A 165 -8.01 -9.55 7.53
N CYS A 166 -6.83 -9.75 6.94
CA CYS A 166 -5.59 -9.92 7.68
C CYS A 166 -5.03 -8.57 8.11
N TYR A 167 -4.18 -8.58 9.15
CA TYR A 167 -3.35 -7.45 9.55
C TYR A 167 -2.62 -6.82 8.37
N SER A 168 -2.57 -5.49 8.37
CA SER A 168 -2.06 -4.70 7.25
C SER A 168 -0.63 -5.10 6.90
N GLY A 169 -0.38 -5.44 5.63
CA GLY A 169 0.95 -5.88 5.17
C GLY A 169 1.41 -7.28 5.62
N GLN A 170 0.61 -8.00 6.41
CA GLN A 170 0.96 -9.31 6.98
C GLN A 170 0.06 -10.44 6.45
N CYS A 171 -0.34 -10.36 5.17
CA CYS A 171 -1.29 -11.30 4.58
C CYS A 171 -0.61 -12.59 4.08
N LEU A 172 -0.73 -13.67 4.87
CA LEU A 172 -0.35 -15.02 4.45
C LEU A 172 -1.48 -15.78 3.73
N MET A 173 -2.74 -15.38 3.95
CA MET A 173 -3.92 -16.03 3.38
C MET A 173 -3.87 -16.13 1.85
N SER A 174 -3.38 -15.09 1.18
CA SER A 174 -3.19 -15.08 -0.28
C SER A 174 -2.20 -16.16 -0.74
N SER A 175 -1.12 -16.39 0.02
CA SER A 175 -0.13 -17.41 -0.28
C SER A 175 -0.69 -18.81 -0.02
N CYS A 176 -1.31 -19.02 1.15
CA CYS A 176 -1.80 -20.33 1.56
C CYS A 176 -2.96 -20.84 0.69
N ILE A 177 -3.90 -19.96 0.31
CA ILE A 177 -5.09 -20.35 -0.46
C ILE A 177 -4.90 -20.13 -1.97
N GLY A 178 -4.24 -19.03 -2.33
CA GLY A 178 -4.14 -18.58 -3.72
C GLY A 178 -2.78 -18.78 -4.37
N ALA A 179 -1.81 -19.37 -3.66
CA ALA A 179 -0.43 -19.58 -4.11
C ALA A 179 0.27 -18.32 -4.65
N ARG A 180 -0.15 -17.14 -4.18
CA ARG A 180 0.39 -15.83 -4.61
C ARG A 180 0.65 -14.94 -3.42
N SER A 181 1.80 -14.26 -3.40
CA SER A 181 2.15 -13.34 -2.30
C SER A 181 1.46 -11.99 -2.44
N ALA A 182 0.56 -11.67 -1.50
CA ALA A 182 -0.07 -10.35 -1.42
C ALA A 182 0.95 -9.25 -1.14
N ASN A 183 1.99 -9.55 -0.37
CA ASN A 183 3.06 -8.61 -0.02
C ASN A 183 4.03 -8.33 -1.18
N ARG A 184 3.86 -9.01 -2.32
CA ARG A 184 4.58 -8.78 -3.58
C ARG A 184 3.67 -8.28 -4.69
N GLY A 185 2.55 -7.65 -4.33
CA GLY A 185 1.60 -7.08 -5.29
C GLY A 185 0.80 -8.09 -6.09
N MET A 186 0.82 -9.37 -5.68
CA MET A 186 0.11 -10.47 -6.35
C MET A 186 -1.08 -10.96 -5.54
N CYS A 187 -1.77 -10.07 -4.83
CA CYS A 187 -2.87 -10.45 -3.94
C CYS A 187 -3.92 -11.30 -4.67
N ALA A 188 -4.16 -12.50 -4.16
CA ALA A 188 -5.12 -13.43 -4.73
C ALA A 188 -6.57 -13.09 -4.43
N GLN A 189 -6.79 -12.13 -3.53
CA GLN A 189 -8.10 -11.77 -2.99
C GLN A 189 -8.87 -12.98 -2.42
N ALA A 190 -8.15 -13.95 -1.85
CA ALA A 190 -8.74 -15.17 -1.30
C ALA A 190 -9.86 -14.85 -0.29
N CYS A 191 -9.67 -13.84 0.56
CA CYS A 191 -10.66 -13.36 1.52
C CYS A 191 -11.98 -12.86 0.92
N ARG A 192 -12.05 -12.63 -0.40
CA ARG A 192 -13.26 -12.18 -1.12
C ARG A 192 -13.96 -13.32 -1.86
N LEU A 193 -13.40 -14.52 -1.83
CA LEU A 193 -14.01 -15.68 -2.46
C LEU A 193 -15.19 -16.19 -1.62
N PRO A 194 -16.15 -16.91 -2.23
CA PRO A 194 -17.22 -17.53 -1.47
C PRO A 194 -16.70 -18.58 -0.49
N TYR A 195 -17.11 -18.49 0.79
CA TYR A 195 -16.82 -19.48 1.82
C TYR A 195 -18.08 -20.25 2.22
N SER A 196 -17.92 -21.53 2.57
CA SER A 196 -18.95 -22.34 3.22
C SER A 196 -18.50 -22.63 4.65
N LEU A 197 -19.38 -22.42 5.62
CA LEU A 197 -19.13 -22.87 6.99
C LEU A 197 -19.31 -24.39 7.05
N LEU A 198 -18.37 -25.06 7.70
CA LEU A 198 -18.41 -26.51 7.93
C LEU A 198 -18.58 -26.78 9.42
N ARG A 199 -19.32 -27.82 9.78
CA ARG A 199 -19.41 -28.39 11.13
C ARG A 199 -18.89 -29.82 11.04
N GLY A 200 -17.61 -30.02 11.36
CA GLY A 200 -16.89 -31.22 10.93
C GLY A 200 -16.68 -31.20 9.42
N ASP A 201 -16.92 -32.31 8.73
CA ASP A 201 -16.84 -32.41 7.27
C ASP A 201 -18.16 -32.03 6.56
N GLU A 202 -19.23 -31.79 7.32
CA GLU A 202 -20.53 -31.44 6.78
C GLU A 202 -20.70 -29.93 6.64
N LYS A 203 -21.40 -29.49 5.59
CA LYS A 203 -21.75 -28.08 5.44
C LYS A 203 -22.72 -27.65 6.54
N ALA A 204 -22.34 -26.66 7.33
CA ALA A 204 -23.21 -26.06 8.31
C ALA A 204 -24.32 -25.25 7.60
N ASN A 205 -25.58 -25.60 7.89
CA ASN A 205 -26.72 -24.79 7.47
C ASN A 205 -26.78 -23.53 8.34
N VAL A 206 -26.09 -22.48 7.89
CA VAL A 206 -26.20 -21.17 8.52
C VAL A 206 -27.41 -20.47 7.95
N LYS A 207 -28.46 -20.28 8.77
CA LYS A 207 -29.57 -19.40 8.42
C LYS A 207 -28.99 -18.00 8.20
N ARG A 208 -28.90 -17.55 6.95
CA ARG A 208 -28.43 -16.21 6.60
C ARG A 208 -29.30 -15.17 7.31
N ALA A 209 -28.70 -14.31 8.12
CA ALA A 209 -29.32 -13.05 8.47
C ALA A 209 -29.31 -12.16 7.22
N GLY A 210 -30.42 -12.11 6.49
CA GLY A 210 -30.57 -11.32 5.25
C GLY A 210 -30.04 -12.01 3.99
N SER A 211 -30.93 -12.29 3.04
CA SER A 211 -30.67 -13.10 1.84
C SER A 211 -30.30 -12.28 0.59
N ALA A 212 -29.21 -12.65 -0.11
CA ALA A 212 -29.02 -12.42 -1.56
C ALA A 212 -28.15 -13.54 -2.18
N PRO A 213 -28.32 -13.93 -3.47
CA PRO A 213 -28.15 -15.31 -3.95
C PRO A 213 -26.69 -15.78 -4.14
N SER A 214 -26.54 -17.10 -4.23
CA SER A 214 -25.28 -17.87 -4.32
C SER A 214 -24.59 -17.84 -5.69
N VAL A 215 -23.25 -17.91 -5.70
CA VAL A 215 -22.45 -18.40 -6.85
C VAL A 215 -21.40 -19.41 -6.35
N ALA A 216 -21.06 -20.35 -7.22
CA ALA A 216 -20.70 -21.75 -7.00
C ALA A 216 -19.30 -22.06 -6.40
N LYS A 217 -19.19 -23.33 -5.99
CA LYS A 217 -18.02 -24.03 -5.39
C LYS A 217 -16.83 -24.13 -6.36
N ARG A 218 -15.61 -24.17 -5.80
CA ARG A 218 -14.51 -25.00 -6.34
C ARG A 218 -13.91 -25.84 -5.20
N HIS A 219 -13.80 -27.14 -5.44
CA HIS A 219 -12.91 -28.03 -4.69
C HIS A 219 -11.49 -27.80 -5.20
N VAL A 220 -10.54 -27.63 -4.29
CA VAL A 220 -9.11 -27.74 -4.57
C VAL A 220 -8.65 -28.98 -3.83
N HIS A 221 -8.40 -30.06 -4.57
CA HIS A 221 -7.54 -31.14 -4.08
C HIS A 221 -6.09 -30.76 -4.39
N ASN A 222 -5.20 -31.09 -3.46
CA ASN A 222 -3.75 -30.91 -3.53
C ASN A 222 -3.14 -31.55 -4.79
#